data_AF-A0A8F2JCN5-F1
#
_entry.id   AF-A0A8F2JCN5-F1
#
_cell.length_a   1.000
_cell.length_b   1.000
_cell.length_c   1.000
_cell.angle_alpha   90.00
_cell.angle_beta   90.00
_cell.angle_gamma   90.00
#
_symmetry.space_group_name_H-M   'P 1'
#
loop_
_entity.id
_entity.type
_entity.pdbx_description
1 polymer ?
#
loop_
_entity_poly.entity_id
_entity_poly.type
_entity_poly.pdbx_seq_one_letter_code
_entity_poly.pdbx_strand_id
1 'polypeptide(L)'
;MEQIDHGTIIVEVTTGQGALPIQGASVLLTDLANGEAMELVTDESGRTPVIRVETPPLSASLDPDSLITPYSLFQVDVRKEGYTPVSVRGIQVFSGIETIQPVDLIAASSRARSGEEEIVIEIPPNSLDSSEEREPEGPPSNARILTRVYIPEFITVHLGRPSASARNVRVPFIDYIKNVASSEIYPTWPEAALRANIHAQVGFVLNRVFTEWYPSRGYDFEITNSTAYDQSFVEGRNIFDNISRLVDEIFNVYPRRLGHLEPLFSSYCNGTTTTCSGLSQWGTVSLANQGYNPLQMLQYYYGRDVELVQTNEIRGIERSYPGYLLRRGSRDENVRIIQQQLNRVGQNYPAIPYVAPDGIFGPQTEAAVRKFQQIFDLQQDGIVGRATWYQLSYIYAAVKRLAALNSEGESPGVGTVPIRPYPGYLIREGSRGENVRLVQQYLADLATVYPQIPSVTPDGIFGPRTRAAVVAFQQMSNLAADGIVGPATWDALIRRYQDTF
;
A
#
# COMPACT_ATOMS: atom_id res chain seq x y z
N MET A 1 -0.32 2.05 43.87
CA MET A 1 0.01 2.94 42.73
C MET A 1 -0.37 2.16 41.50
N GLU A 2 -1.30 2.66 40.69
CA GLU A 2 -1.48 2.13 39.34
C GLU A 2 -0.13 2.23 38.63
N GLN A 3 0.32 1.13 38.05
CA GLN A 3 1.53 1.12 37.25
C GLN A 3 1.20 1.81 35.93
N ILE A 4 1.72 3.01 35.75
CA ILE A 4 1.56 3.80 34.53
C ILE A 4 2.77 3.49 33.63
N ASP A 5 2.48 3.07 32.40
CA ASP A 5 3.48 2.90 31.36
C ASP A 5 3.38 4.06 30.36
N HIS A 6 4.19 4.00 29.29
CA HIS A 6 4.15 5.01 28.23
C HIS A 6 4.21 4.38 26.84
N GLY A 7 3.49 5.00 25.91
CA GLY A 7 3.61 4.79 24.47
C GLY A 7 4.03 6.08 23.75
N THR A 8 4.08 6.03 22.42
CA THR A 8 4.31 7.22 21.61
C THR A 8 3.25 7.40 20.52
N ILE A 9 3.00 8.63 20.13
CA ILE A 9 2.11 8.99 19.03
C ILE A 9 2.78 9.97 18.07
N ILE A 10 2.58 9.73 16.78
CA ILE A 10 3.00 10.58 15.66
C ILE A 10 1.78 10.78 14.75
N VAL A 11 1.58 12.00 14.27
CA VAL A 11 0.57 12.28 13.24
C VAL A 11 1.28 12.51 11.91
N GLU A 12 0.84 11.79 10.88
CA GLU A 12 1.32 11.92 9.51
C GLU A 12 0.21 12.56 8.67
N VAL A 13 0.50 13.69 8.05
CA VAL A 13 -0.47 14.48 7.28
C VAL A 13 -0.06 14.49 5.82
N THR A 14 -0.95 13.97 4.97
CA THR A 14 -0.74 13.83 3.53
C THR A 14 -1.89 14.43 2.72
N THR A 15 -1.76 14.43 1.40
CA THR A 15 -2.85 14.66 0.44
C THR A 15 -2.72 13.70 -0.74
N GLY A 16 -3.82 13.53 -1.46
CA GLY A 16 -3.84 12.78 -2.72
C GLY A 16 -3.75 11.28 -2.48
N GLN A 17 -4.47 10.78 -1.46
CA GLN A 17 -4.49 9.38 -1.03
C GLN A 17 -3.14 8.93 -0.43
N GLY A 18 -2.61 9.70 0.52
CA GLY A 18 -1.40 9.28 1.24
C GLY A 18 -0.09 9.52 0.50
N ALA A 19 -0.13 10.12 -0.69
CA ALA A 19 1.01 10.09 -1.59
C ALA A 19 1.95 11.31 -1.45
N LEU A 20 1.45 12.46 -1.00
CA LEU A 20 2.24 13.68 -0.83
C LEU A 20 2.17 14.20 0.61
N PRO A 21 3.31 14.48 1.27
CA PRO A 21 3.33 15.01 2.62
C PRO A 21 2.89 16.49 2.64
N ILE A 22 2.22 16.91 3.71
CA ILE A 22 1.86 18.30 3.95
C ILE A 22 2.69 18.86 5.09
N GLN A 23 3.63 19.75 4.74
CA GLN A 23 4.40 20.51 5.72
C GLN A 23 3.58 21.65 6.33
N GLY A 24 3.79 21.93 7.62
CA GLY A 24 3.20 23.08 8.31
C GLY A 24 1.69 22.97 8.47
N ALA A 25 1.15 21.76 8.57
CA ALA A 25 -0.22 21.53 9.04
C ALA A 25 -0.23 21.68 10.57
N SER A 26 -1.27 22.35 11.08
CA SER A 26 -1.51 22.48 12.52
C SER A 26 -2.22 21.24 13.01
N VAL A 27 -1.72 20.65 14.09
CA VAL A 27 -2.25 19.41 14.67
C VAL A 27 -2.50 19.66 16.16
N LEU A 28 -3.74 19.49 16.61
CA LEU A 28 -4.10 19.54 18.03
C LEU A 28 -4.29 18.11 18.54
N LEU A 29 -3.38 17.62 19.36
CA LEU A 29 -3.48 16.31 20.01
C LEU A 29 -4.12 16.48 21.38
N THR A 30 -5.22 15.77 21.65
CA THR A 30 -5.97 15.83 22.91
C THR A 30 -6.04 14.46 23.57
N ASP A 31 -5.67 14.36 24.84
CA ASP A 31 -5.90 13.19 25.68
C ASP A 31 -7.37 13.16 26.14
N LEU A 32 -8.09 12.09 25.80
CA LEU A 32 -9.51 11.98 26.09
C LEU A 32 -9.81 11.61 27.55
N ALA A 33 -8.81 11.20 28.34
CA ALA A 33 -9.00 10.87 29.75
C ALA A 33 -9.02 12.11 30.65
N ASN A 34 -8.17 13.10 30.37
CA ASN A 34 -8.00 14.30 31.20
C ASN A 34 -8.32 15.62 30.47
N GLY A 35 -8.44 15.62 29.14
CA GLY A 35 -8.71 16.80 28.33
C GLY A 35 -7.49 17.70 28.07
N GLU A 36 -6.28 17.28 28.44
CA GLU A 36 -5.06 18.00 28.11
C GLU A 36 -4.81 17.98 26.60
N ALA A 37 -4.43 19.12 26.04
CA ALA A 37 -4.21 19.28 24.61
C ALA A 37 -2.86 19.92 24.30
N MET A 38 -2.26 19.50 23.19
CA MET A 38 -0.95 19.96 22.71
C MET A 38 -1.03 20.34 21.23
N GLU A 39 -0.55 21.54 20.91
CA GLU A 39 -0.40 21.97 19.52
C GLU A 39 0.95 21.50 18.94
N LEU A 40 0.88 20.91 17.75
CA LEU A 40 1.99 20.38 17.00
C LEU A 40 1.94 20.91 15.56
N VAL A 41 3.08 20.86 14.88
CA VAL A 41 3.20 21.28 13.49
C VAL A 41 3.97 20.22 12.72
N THR A 42 3.49 19.89 11.51
CA THR A 42 4.17 18.90 10.65
C THR A 42 5.44 19.47 10.01
N ASP A 43 6.46 18.63 9.90
CA ASP A 43 7.71 18.91 9.22
C ASP A 43 7.63 18.74 7.69
N GLU A 44 8.77 18.82 7.00
CA GLU A 44 8.85 18.64 5.54
C GLU A 44 8.43 17.24 5.04
N SER A 45 8.39 16.25 5.93
CA SER A 45 7.91 14.90 5.64
C SER A 45 6.43 14.73 6.02
N GLY A 46 5.74 15.79 6.43
CA GLY A 46 4.34 15.74 6.83
C GLY A 46 4.13 15.14 8.22
N ARG A 47 5.18 14.99 9.03
CA ARG A 47 5.09 14.32 10.34
C ARG A 47 5.23 15.31 11.49
N THR A 48 4.49 15.07 12.57
CA THR A 48 4.74 15.75 13.85
C THR A 48 5.98 15.17 14.56
N PRO A 49 6.53 15.88 15.55
CA PRO A 49 7.46 15.25 16.50
C PRO A 49 6.83 14.04 17.19
N VAL A 50 7.68 13.09 17.63
CA VAL A 50 7.25 11.94 18.42
C VAL A 50 6.86 12.40 19.82
N ILE A 51 5.61 12.20 20.20
CA ILE A 51 5.09 12.59 21.52
C ILE A 51 4.97 11.35 22.40
N ARG A 52 5.57 11.40 23.58
CA ARG A 52 5.44 10.35 24.61
C ARG A 52 4.22 10.67 25.48
N VAL A 53 3.34 9.68 25.64
CA VAL A 53 2.09 9.82 26.39
C VAL A 53 1.92 8.70 27.41
N GLU A 54 1.06 8.91 28.41
CA GLU A 54 0.74 7.90 29.42
C GLU A 54 -0.18 6.81 28.87
N THR A 55 0.07 5.57 29.25
CA THR A 55 -0.73 4.41 28.85
C THR A 55 -0.98 3.47 30.02
N PRO A 56 -2.05 2.66 29.96
CA PRO A 56 -2.21 1.49 30.81
C PRO A 56 -0.98 0.57 30.76
N PRO A 57 -0.75 -0.25 31.80
CA PRO A 57 0.40 -1.14 31.86
C PRO A 57 0.36 -2.20 30.77
N LEU A 58 1.53 -2.59 30.25
CA LEU A 58 1.68 -3.62 29.22
C LEU A 58 0.91 -4.91 29.53
N SER A 59 0.86 -5.31 30.81
CA SER A 59 0.16 -6.52 31.26
C SER A 59 -1.32 -6.54 30.89
N ALA A 60 -1.98 -5.38 30.80
CA ALA A 60 -3.40 -5.29 30.43
C ALA A 60 -3.68 -5.82 29.01
N SER A 61 -2.67 -5.79 28.14
CA SER A 61 -2.77 -6.24 26.74
C SER A 61 -2.30 -7.68 26.52
N LEU A 62 -1.71 -8.29 27.55
CA LEU A 62 -1.15 -9.65 27.51
C LEU A 62 -2.01 -10.66 28.28
N ASP A 63 -3.07 -10.19 28.94
CA ASP A 63 -4.01 -10.99 29.70
C ASP A 63 -5.42 -10.82 29.11
N PRO A 64 -6.01 -11.88 28.52
CA PRO A 64 -7.38 -11.81 27.98
C PRO A 64 -8.45 -11.56 29.04
N ASP A 65 -8.16 -11.84 30.31
CA ASP A 65 -9.09 -11.65 31.43
C ASP A 65 -8.89 -10.30 32.14
N SER A 66 -8.01 -9.43 31.59
CA SER A 66 -7.77 -8.08 32.13
C SER A 66 -9.04 -7.24 32.14
N LEU A 67 -9.35 -6.63 33.29
CA LEU A 67 -10.42 -5.65 33.42
C LEU A 67 -10.00 -4.22 33.05
N ILE A 68 -8.70 -4.02 32.75
CA ILE A 68 -8.13 -2.74 32.36
C ILE A 68 -8.09 -2.68 30.84
N THR A 69 -8.67 -1.64 30.25
CA THR A 69 -8.53 -1.34 28.81
C THR A 69 -7.05 -1.19 28.47
N PRO A 70 -6.51 -1.89 27.46
CA PRO A 70 -5.06 -1.99 27.25
C PRO A 70 -4.41 -0.76 26.59
N TYR A 71 -5.17 0.30 26.32
CA TYR A 71 -4.73 1.48 25.59
C TYR A 71 -5.35 2.76 26.15
N SER A 72 -4.62 3.86 26.01
CA SER A 72 -5.16 5.21 26.17
C SER A 72 -5.83 5.69 24.88
N LEU A 73 -6.78 6.62 25.02
CA LEU A 73 -7.55 7.18 23.91
C LEU A 73 -7.21 8.65 23.66
N PHE A 74 -6.96 8.98 22.40
CA PHE A 74 -6.64 10.34 21.96
C PHE A 74 -7.58 10.82 20.84
N GLN A 75 -7.65 12.14 20.70
CA GLN A 75 -8.21 12.83 19.55
C GLN A 75 -7.13 13.66 18.87
N VAL A 76 -7.18 13.75 17.56
CA VAL A 76 -6.33 14.64 16.76
C VAL A 76 -7.19 15.49 15.85
N ASP A 77 -7.01 16.81 15.90
CA ASP A 77 -7.64 17.76 14.97
C ASP A 77 -6.56 18.37 14.06
N VAL A 78 -6.70 18.21 12.75
CA VAL A 78 -5.73 18.66 11.74
C VAL A 78 -6.31 19.77 10.88
N ARG A 79 -5.54 20.86 10.73
CA ARG A 79 -5.90 22.03 9.93
C ARG A 79 -4.75 22.50 9.05
N LYS A 80 -5.07 22.83 7.79
CA LYS A 80 -4.16 23.47 6.85
C LYS A 80 -4.95 24.40 5.93
N GLU A 81 -4.45 25.61 5.70
CA GLU A 81 -5.06 26.55 4.75
C GLU A 81 -5.18 25.91 3.36
N GLY A 82 -6.36 26.02 2.74
CA GLY A 82 -6.67 25.41 1.44
C GLY A 82 -7.16 23.95 1.50
N TYR A 83 -7.28 23.37 2.69
CA TYR A 83 -7.74 22.00 2.91
C TYR A 83 -8.94 21.95 3.86
N THR A 84 -9.76 20.92 3.72
CA THR A 84 -10.85 20.61 4.66
C THR A 84 -10.27 20.10 5.99
N PRO A 85 -10.67 20.64 7.15
CA PRO A 85 -10.26 20.12 8.46
C PRO A 85 -10.67 18.66 8.68
N VAL A 86 -9.82 17.90 9.38
CA VAL A 86 -10.09 16.50 9.74
C VAL A 86 -9.92 16.33 11.25
N SER A 87 -10.91 15.74 11.90
CA SER A 87 -10.87 15.33 13.31
C SER A 87 -10.90 13.80 13.38
N VAL A 88 -9.94 13.20 14.09
CA VAL A 88 -9.89 11.75 14.32
C VAL A 88 -10.00 11.50 15.81
N ARG A 89 -10.98 10.70 16.23
CA ARG A 89 -11.28 10.39 17.63
C ARG A 89 -11.14 8.90 17.90
N GLY A 90 -10.79 8.55 19.14
CA GLY A 90 -10.63 7.16 19.56
C GLY A 90 -9.29 6.54 19.19
N ILE A 91 -8.27 7.36 18.97
CA ILE A 91 -6.92 6.92 18.62
C ILE A 91 -6.33 6.12 19.78
N GLN A 92 -5.90 4.88 19.51
CA GLN A 92 -5.43 3.96 20.54
C GLN A 92 -3.91 4.04 20.68
N VAL A 93 -3.41 4.24 21.90
CA VAL A 93 -1.96 4.22 22.21
C VAL A 93 -1.66 3.17 23.27
N PHE A 94 -0.76 2.24 22.95
CA PHE A 94 -0.38 1.10 23.79
C PHE A 94 0.99 1.32 24.46
N SER A 95 1.19 0.69 25.61
CA SER A 95 2.48 0.67 26.31
C SER A 95 3.62 0.16 25.42
N GLY A 96 4.69 0.94 25.31
CA GLY A 96 5.91 0.59 24.58
C GLY A 96 5.77 0.56 23.06
N ILE A 97 4.62 0.98 22.51
CA ILE A 97 4.34 0.96 21.07
C ILE A 97 4.31 2.38 20.52
N GLU A 98 4.87 2.54 19.32
CA GLU A 98 4.72 3.75 18.52
C GLU A 98 3.46 3.67 17.66
N THR A 99 2.53 4.57 17.93
CA THR A 99 1.28 4.76 17.20
C THR A 99 1.48 5.81 16.10
N ILE A 100 1.07 5.47 14.88
CA ILE A 100 1.05 6.38 13.74
C ILE A 100 -0.41 6.67 13.39
N GLN A 101 -0.81 7.94 13.45
CA GLN A 101 -2.12 8.41 13.00
C GLN A 101 -1.99 9.06 11.62
N PRO A 102 -2.35 8.36 10.53
CA PRO A 102 -2.38 8.96 9.19
C PRO A 102 -3.61 9.85 9.03
N VAL A 103 -3.45 10.99 8.37
CA VAL A 103 -4.52 11.96 8.05
C VAL A 103 -4.33 12.44 6.62
N ASP A 104 -5.20 11.99 5.71
CA ASP A 104 -5.23 12.48 4.32
C ASP A 104 -6.16 13.69 4.21
N LEU A 105 -5.58 14.87 4.01
CA LEU A 105 -6.33 16.11 3.79
C LEU A 105 -6.81 16.20 2.34
N ILE A 106 -8.04 16.66 2.19
CA ILE A 106 -8.66 16.90 0.90
C ILE A 106 -8.65 18.41 0.62
N ALA A 107 -8.21 18.81 -0.56
CA ALA A 107 -8.22 20.22 -0.96
C ALA A 107 -9.64 20.80 -0.92
N ALA A 108 -9.80 21.95 -0.27
CA ALA A 108 -11.10 22.59 -0.15
C ALA A 108 -11.58 23.06 -1.52
N SER A 109 -12.78 22.61 -1.94
CA SER A 109 -13.34 23.05 -3.22
C SER A 109 -13.84 24.49 -3.15
N SER A 110 -13.65 25.27 -4.22
CA SER A 110 -14.19 26.65 -4.33
C SER A 110 -15.72 26.74 -4.34
N ARG A 111 -16.42 25.59 -4.33
CA ARG A 111 -17.88 25.47 -4.32
C ARG A 111 -18.47 25.17 -2.94
N ALA A 112 -17.63 24.94 -1.91
CA ALA A 112 -18.10 24.83 -0.53
C ALA A 112 -18.57 26.21 -0.04
N ARG A 113 -19.83 26.54 -0.34
CA ARG A 113 -20.52 27.69 0.25
C ARG A 113 -20.86 27.34 1.70
N SER A 114 -20.35 28.14 2.63
CA SER A 114 -20.82 28.35 4.00
C SER A 114 -20.92 27.11 4.91
N GLY A 115 -19.97 27.01 5.84
CA GLY A 115 -19.88 25.98 6.88
C GLY A 115 -18.63 25.13 6.64
N GLU A 116 -17.62 25.22 7.51
CA GLU A 116 -16.49 24.30 7.50
C GLU A 116 -17.03 22.89 7.77
N GLU A 117 -17.33 22.10 6.75
CA GLU A 117 -17.64 20.68 6.91
C GLU A 117 -16.35 19.98 7.35
N GLU A 118 -16.14 19.88 8.66
CA GLU A 118 -15.09 19.07 9.27
C GLU A 118 -15.36 17.59 8.98
N ILE A 119 -14.34 16.88 8.48
CA ILE A 119 -14.40 15.44 8.32
C ILE A 119 -14.11 14.82 9.68
N VAL A 120 -15.08 14.12 10.27
CA VAL A 120 -14.92 13.44 11.56
C VAL A 120 -14.77 11.94 11.33
N ILE A 121 -13.69 11.37 11.86
CA ILE A 121 -13.36 9.95 11.82
C ILE A 121 -13.43 9.40 13.24
N GLU A 122 -14.33 8.45 13.48
CA GLU A 122 -14.50 7.79 14.77
C GLU A 122 -13.87 6.39 14.71
N ILE A 123 -12.83 6.18 15.51
CA ILE A 123 -12.17 4.88 15.64
C ILE A 123 -12.89 4.10 16.75
N PRO A 124 -13.53 2.96 16.44
CA PRO A 124 -14.18 2.14 17.46
C PRO A 124 -13.13 1.44 18.35
N PRO A 125 -13.55 0.88 19.51
CA PRO A 125 -12.71 -0.02 20.29
C PRO A 125 -12.12 -1.14 19.45
N ASN A 126 -10.98 -1.69 19.89
CA ASN A 126 -10.35 -2.81 19.19
C ASN A 126 -11.31 -4.00 19.10
N SER A 127 -11.31 -4.72 17.98
CA SER A 127 -12.31 -5.78 17.77
C SER A 127 -12.10 -7.03 18.63
N LEU A 128 -10.97 -7.14 19.36
CA LEU A 128 -10.82 -8.13 20.42
C LEU A 128 -11.75 -7.87 21.61
N ASP A 129 -12.15 -6.62 21.83
CA ASP A 129 -13.08 -6.21 22.88
C ASP A 129 -14.55 -6.42 22.48
N SER A 130 -14.82 -6.80 21.22
CA SER A 130 -16.19 -7.03 20.75
C SER A 130 -16.65 -8.47 21.00
N SER A 131 -17.92 -8.61 21.40
CA SER A 131 -18.57 -9.91 21.63
C SER A 131 -19.37 -10.40 20.41
N GLU A 132 -19.12 -9.84 19.21
CA GLU A 132 -19.86 -10.23 18.01
C GLU A 132 -19.39 -11.59 17.50
N GLU A 133 -20.34 -12.52 17.34
CA GLU A 133 -20.07 -13.81 16.69
C GLU A 133 -19.70 -13.59 15.21
N ARG A 134 -18.54 -14.12 14.81
CA ARG A 134 -18.04 -14.09 13.44
C ARG A 134 -18.28 -15.45 12.79
N GLU A 135 -19.23 -15.54 11.87
CA GLU A 135 -19.41 -16.72 11.02
C GLU A 135 -19.23 -16.37 9.52
N PRO A 136 -18.02 -15.94 9.11
CA PRO A 136 -17.80 -15.58 7.72
C PRO A 136 -17.90 -16.84 6.84
N GLU A 137 -18.83 -16.80 5.86
CA GLU A 137 -19.02 -17.91 4.93
C GLU A 137 -17.82 -18.04 3.98
N GLY A 138 -17.31 -19.28 3.87
CA GLY A 138 -16.27 -19.63 2.91
C GLY A 138 -16.81 -19.81 1.48
N PRO A 139 -15.94 -19.73 0.45
CA PRO A 139 -16.28 -20.05 -0.94
C PRO A 139 -16.94 -21.44 -1.08
N PRO A 140 -17.95 -21.61 -1.96
CA PRO A 140 -18.37 -22.97 -2.34
C PRO A 140 -17.18 -23.71 -2.96
N SER A 141 -17.16 -25.04 -2.84
CA SER A 141 -16.01 -25.90 -3.19
C SER A 141 -15.54 -25.80 -4.65
N ASN A 142 -16.30 -25.15 -5.54
CA ASN A 142 -16.00 -24.92 -6.94
C ASN A 142 -15.85 -23.44 -7.34
N ALA A 143 -15.74 -22.51 -6.38
CA ALA A 143 -15.68 -21.05 -6.64
C ALA A 143 -14.37 -20.55 -7.28
N ARG A 144 -13.57 -21.45 -7.86
CA ARG A 144 -12.28 -21.08 -8.43
C ARG A 144 -12.47 -20.36 -9.76
N ILE A 145 -12.28 -19.04 -9.74
CA ILE A 145 -12.39 -18.23 -10.96
C ILE A 145 -11.00 -17.82 -11.46
N LEU A 146 -10.09 -17.47 -10.56
CA LEU A 146 -8.72 -17.12 -10.95
C LEU A 146 -7.81 -18.34 -11.11
N THR A 147 -6.95 -18.28 -12.13
CA THR A 147 -6.00 -19.36 -12.46
C THR A 147 -4.67 -19.24 -11.70
N ARG A 148 -4.33 -18.04 -11.21
CA ARG A 148 -3.10 -17.72 -10.45
C ARG A 148 -3.40 -16.80 -9.28
N VAL A 149 -2.65 -16.95 -8.18
CA VAL A 149 -2.69 -16.04 -7.03
C VAL A 149 -1.78 -14.85 -7.29
N TYR A 150 -2.28 -13.65 -7.04
CA TYR A 150 -1.53 -12.41 -7.11
C TYR A 150 -1.92 -11.50 -5.94
N ILE A 151 -1.03 -10.58 -5.57
CA ILE A 151 -1.35 -9.50 -4.63
C ILE A 151 -1.90 -8.33 -5.42
N PRO A 152 -3.15 -7.88 -5.18
CA PRO A 152 -3.69 -6.73 -5.88
C PRO A 152 -2.95 -5.45 -5.47
N GLU A 153 -2.92 -4.47 -6.37
CA GLU A 153 -2.36 -3.15 -6.05
C GLU A 153 -3.25 -2.40 -5.05
N PHE A 154 -4.56 -2.53 -5.26
CA PHE A 154 -5.61 -1.92 -4.46
C PHE A 154 -6.70 -2.94 -4.17
N ILE A 155 -7.35 -2.78 -3.03
CA ILE A 155 -8.57 -3.49 -2.69
C ILE A 155 -9.71 -2.50 -2.45
N THR A 156 -10.89 -2.83 -2.93
CA THR A 156 -12.12 -2.06 -2.72
C THR A 156 -12.87 -2.64 -1.55
N VAL A 157 -12.95 -1.87 -0.46
CA VAL A 157 -13.64 -2.21 0.78
C VAL A 157 -15.02 -1.54 0.78
N HIS A 158 -16.07 -2.33 0.92
CA HIS A 158 -17.42 -1.84 1.14
C HIS A 158 -17.67 -1.59 2.63
N LEU A 159 -18.03 -0.36 3.01
CA LEU A 159 -18.16 0.05 4.42
C LEU A 159 -19.51 -0.31 5.05
N GLY A 160 -19.94 -1.54 4.88
CA GLY A 160 -21.19 -2.05 5.42
C GLY A 160 -21.37 -3.53 5.14
N ARG A 161 -22.56 -4.05 5.44
CA ARG A 161 -22.96 -5.40 5.01
C ARG A 161 -23.04 -5.45 3.48
N PRO A 162 -22.89 -6.62 2.82
CA PRO A 162 -22.80 -6.69 1.36
C PRO A 162 -23.95 -6.00 0.59
N SER A 163 -25.18 -6.07 1.11
CA SER A 163 -26.37 -5.46 0.50
C SER A 163 -26.74 -4.09 1.07
N ALA A 164 -25.95 -3.56 2.02
CA ALA A 164 -26.22 -2.26 2.61
C ALA A 164 -25.88 -1.13 1.63
N SER A 165 -26.59 0.00 1.72
CA SER A 165 -26.21 1.21 1.00
C SER A 165 -25.05 1.89 1.75
N ALA A 166 -23.84 1.38 1.56
CA ALA A 166 -22.61 1.98 2.07
C ALA A 166 -21.63 2.34 0.95
N ARG A 167 -20.68 3.23 1.25
CA ARG A 167 -19.67 3.64 0.28
C ARG A 167 -18.60 2.57 0.12
N ASN A 168 -18.03 2.51 -1.08
CA ASN A 168 -16.83 1.74 -1.38
C ASN A 168 -15.60 2.65 -1.24
N VAL A 169 -14.56 2.13 -0.60
CA VAL A 169 -13.27 2.80 -0.45
C VAL A 169 -12.21 1.94 -1.10
N ARG A 170 -11.41 2.54 -1.97
CA ARG A 170 -10.31 1.85 -2.62
C ARG A 170 -9.01 2.21 -1.93
N VAL A 171 -8.38 1.22 -1.29
CA VAL A 171 -7.15 1.40 -0.51
C VAL A 171 -6.03 0.51 -1.04
N PRO A 172 -4.75 0.90 -0.84
CA PRO A 172 -3.62 0.01 -1.11
C PRO A 172 -3.79 -1.31 -0.36
N PHE A 173 -3.47 -2.44 -1.01
CA PHE A 173 -3.64 -3.75 -0.36
C PHE A 173 -2.80 -3.88 0.93
N ILE A 174 -1.59 -3.32 0.92
CA ILE A 174 -0.70 -3.35 2.08
C ILE A 174 -1.33 -2.56 3.24
N ASP A 175 -1.85 -1.36 2.97
CA ASP A 175 -2.49 -0.51 3.98
C ASP A 175 -3.78 -1.15 4.52
N TYR A 176 -4.52 -1.88 3.68
CA TYR A 176 -5.65 -2.68 4.13
C TYR A 176 -5.21 -3.70 5.19
N ILE A 177 -4.13 -4.46 4.96
CA ILE A 177 -3.64 -5.42 5.94
C ILE A 177 -3.14 -4.72 7.21
N LYS A 178 -2.41 -3.60 7.10
CA LYS A 178 -1.96 -2.81 8.28
C LYS A 178 -3.16 -2.36 9.12
N ASN A 179 -4.22 -1.90 8.46
CA ASN A 179 -5.45 -1.48 9.10
C ASN A 179 -6.17 -2.63 9.80
N VAL A 180 -6.34 -3.76 9.12
CA VAL A 180 -6.97 -4.96 9.68
C VAL A 180 -6.17 -5.50 10.86
N ALA A 181 -4.85 -5.65 10.73
CA ALA A 181 -4.00 -6.08 11.82
C ALA A 181 -4.12 -5.13 13.03
N SER A 182 -4.08 -3.83 12.81
CA SER A 182 -4.25 -2.84 13.89
C SER A 182 -5.65 -2.85 14.51
N SER A 183 -6.66 -3.35 13.79
CA SER A 183 -8.06 -3.45 14.24
C SER A 183 -8.38 -4.73 14.99
N GLU A 184 -7.61 -5.78 14.78
CA GLU A 184 -7.99 -7.12 15.20
C GLU A 184 -7.00 -7.79 16.14
N ILE A 185 -5.79 -7.26 16.29
CA ILE A 185 -4.80 -7.79 17.23
C ILE A 185 -4.11 -6.66 17.98
N TYR A 186 -3.62 -6.96 19.19
CA TYR A 186 -2.85 -5.99 19.96
C TYR A 186 -1.39 -5.95 19.50
N PRO A 187 -0.82 -4.76 19.24
CA PRO A 187 0.57 -4.62 18.80
C PRO A 187 1.58 -5.09 19.86
N THR A 188 1.17 -5.21 21.12
CA THR A 188 2.02 -5.64 22.24
C THR A 188 2.26 -7.15 22.30
N TRP A 189 1.54 -7.93 21.50
CA TRP A 189 1.66 -9.39 21.51
C TRP A 189 3.02 -9.88 21.01
N PRO A 190 3.44 -11.11 21.41
CA PRO A 190 4.67 -11.72 20.90
C PRO A 190 4.72 -11.73 19.37
N GLU A 191 5.87 -11.41 18.79
CA GLU A 191 6.02 -11.28 17.34
C GLU A 191 5.58 -12.54 16.57
N ALA A 192 5.83 -13.73 17.11
CA ALA A 192 5.38 -14.99 16.50
C ALA A 192 3.85 -15.09 16.40
N ALA A 193 3.13 -14.60 17.42
CA ALA A 193 1.67 -14.51 17.41
C ALA A 193 1.20 -13.46 16.39
N LEU A 194 1.81 -12.27 16.37
CA LEU A 194 1.50 -11.22 15.37
C LEU A 194 1.64 -11.76 13.94
N ARG A 195 2.77 -12.40 13.62
CA ARG A 195 3.03 -12.99 12.29
C ARG A 195 2.00 -14.06 11.92
N ALA A 196 1.65 -14.95 12.85
CA ALA A 196 0.64 -15.98 12.59
C ALA A 196 -0.74 -15.37 12.26
N ASN A 197 -1.17 -14.36 13.01
CA ASN A 197 -2.42 -13.65 12.74
C ASN A 197 -2.37 -12.90 11.41
N ILE A 198 -1.30 -12.17 11.11
CA ILE A 198 -1.14 -11.44 9.85
C ILE A 198 -1.15 -12.40 8.65
N HIS A 199 -0.50 -13.57 8.73
CA HIS A 199 -0.58 -14.57 7.67
C HIS A 199 -2.01 -15.09 7.47
N ALA A 200 -2.76 -15.35 8.54
CA ALA A 200 -4.16 -15.73 8.44
C ALA A 200 -4.99 -14.59 7.80
N GLN A 201 -4.75 -13.34 8.18
CA GLN A 201 -5.42 -12.17 7.61
C GLN A 201 -5.14 -12.03 6.10
N VAL A 202 -3.89 -12.17 5.67
CA VAL A 202 -3.50 -12.16 4.26
C VAL A 202 -4.16 -13.33 3.51
N GLY A 203 -4.15 -14.53 4.09
CA GLY A 203 -4.81 -15.71 3.52
C GLY A 203 -6.30 -15.51 3.29
N PHE A 204 -7.00 -14.92 4.26
CA PHE A 204 -8.42 -14.62 4.18
C PHE A 204 -8.74 -13.70 3.00
N VAL A 205 -8.10 -12.52 2.92
CA VAL A 205 -8.40 -11.56 1.85
C VAL A 205 -7.96 -12.06 0.48
N LEU A 206 -6.81 -12.76 0.38
CA LEU A 206 -6.40 -13.34 -0.90
C LEU A 206 -7.33 -14.46 -1.33
N ASN A 207 -7.96 -15.19 -0.41
CA ASN A 207 -9.01 -16.14 -0.76
C ASN A 207 -10.25 -15.44 -1.33
N ARG A 208 -10.70 -14.33 -0.74
CA ARG A 208 -11.80 -13.50 -1.28
C ARG A 208 -11.51 -13.02 -2.70
N VAL A 209 -10.29 -12.53 -2.95
CA VAL A 209 -9.83 -12.10 -4.28
C VAL A 209 -9.74 -13.28 -5.24
N PHE A 210 -9.08 -14.38 -4.84
CA PHE A 210 -8.84 -15.55 -5.68
C PHE A 210 -10.13 -16.23 -6.17
N THR A 211 -11.13 -16.26 -5.31
CA THR A 211 -12.46 -16.85 -5.60
C THR A 211 -13.43 -15.84 -6.20
N GLU A 212 -13.01 -14.59 -6.40
CA GLU A 212 -13.85 -13.46 -6.76
C GLU A 212 -15.17 -13.48 -5.96
N TRP A 213 -15.08 -13.67 -4.64
CA TRP A 213 -16.24 -14.01 -3.81
C TRP A 213 -17.39 -13.01 -3.99
N TYR A 214 -17.11 -11.71 -3.91
CA TYR A 214 -18.11 -10.67 -4.15
C TYR A 214 -18.32 -10.37 -5.64
N PRO A 215 -17.27 -10.19 -6.49
CA PRO A 215 -17.48 -9.90 -7.91
C PRO A 215 -18.26 -10.97 -8.68
N SER A 216 -18.04 -12.26 -8.38
CA SER A 216 -18.81 -13.38 -8.98
C SER A 216 -20.29 -13.38 -8.61
N ARG A 217 -20.67 -12.63 -7.57
CA ARG A 217 -22.05 -12.42 -7.11
C ARG A 217 -22.65 -11.11 -7.60
N GLY A 218 -21.93 -10.36 -8.45
CA GLY A 218 -22.39 -9.11 -9.05
C GLY A 218 -22.11 -7.85 -8.23
N TYR A 219 -21.31 -7.94 -7.17
CA TYR A 219 -20.85 -6.77 -6.43
C TYR A 219 -19.63 -6.12 -7.11
N ASP A 220 -19.42 -4.84 -6.88
CA ASP A 220 -18.32 -4.03 -7.45
C ASP A 220 -17.17 -3.79 -6.45
N PHE A 221 -17.12 -4.60 -5.39
CA PHE A 221 -16.10 -4.58 -4.35
C PHE A 221 -15.55 -5.98 -4.07
N GLU A 222 -14.37 -6.06 -3.45
CA GLU A 222 -13.71 -7.34 -3.17
C GLU A 222 -13.89 -7.82 -1.73
N ILE A 223 -14.20 -6.92 -0.79
CA ILE A 223 -14.35 -7.25 0.62
C ILE A 223 -15.25 -6.24 1.35
N THR A 224 -15.89 -6.63 2.44
CA THR A 224 -16.60 -5.70 3.33
C THR A 224 -15.77 -5.38 4.57
N ASN A 225 -16.14 -4.33 5.31
CA ASN A 225 -15.61 -4.08 6.66
C ASN A 225 -16.51 -4.64 7.78
N SER A 226 -17.55 -5.39 7.42
CA SER A 226 -18.49 -5.97 8.38
C SER A 226 -17.88 -7.25 8.95
N THR A 227 -17.56 -7.24 10.24
CA THR A 227 -16.99 -8.36 11.02
C THR A 227 -17.81 -9.65 10.97
N ALA A 228 -19.11 -9.54 10.67
CA ALA A 228 -19.98 -10.69 10.45
C ALA A 228 -19.63 -11.49 9.17
N TYR A 229 -19.04 -10.83 8.16
CA TYR A 229 -18.76 -11.42 6.85
C TYR A 229 -17.26 -11.46 6.53
N ASP A 230 -16.52 -10.44 6.95
CA ASP A 230 -15.12 -10.21 6.60
C ASP A 230 -14.36 -9.59 7.78
N GLN A 231 -13.17 -9.06 7.50
CA GLN A 231 -12.21 -8.58 8.50
C GLN A 231 -12.55 -7.14 8.92
N SER A 232 -12.22 -6.78 10.16
CA SER A 232 -12.45 -5.44 10.68
C SER A 232 -11.53 -4.42 10.00
N PHE A 233 -12.14 -3.49 9.25
CA PHE A 233 -11.45 -2.37 8.61
C PHE A 233 -12.12 -1.05 9.02
N VAL A 234 -11.31 -0.09 9.44
CA VAL A 234 -11.77 1.25 9.88
C VAL A 234 -11.02 2.31 9.08
N GLU A 235 -11.69 3.00 8.17
CA GLU A 235 -11.03 4.04 7.37
C GLU A 235 -10.49 5.16 8.28
N GLY A 236 -9.22 5.54 8.07
CA GLY A 236 -8.57 6.62 8.81
C GLY A 236 -8.11 6.27 10.23
N ARG A 237 -8.21 5.00 10.66
CA ARG A 237 -7.68 4.60 11.97
C ARG A 237 -6.16 4.74 12.06
N ASN A 238 -5.67 4.82 13.30
CA ASN A 238 -4.25 4.66 13.58
C ASN A 238 -3.75 3.23 13.31
N ILE A 239 -2.47 3.15 12.99
CA ILE A 239 -1.69 1.91 12.89
C ILE A 239 -0.54 1.94 13.91
N PHE A 240 0.19 0.83 14.00
CA PHE A 240 1.31 0.68 14.93
C PHE A 240 2.58 0.34 14.16
N ASP A 241 3.71 0.98 14.48
CA ASP A 241 4.99 0.82 13.76
C ASP A 241 5.36 -0.66 13.60
N ASN A 242 5.31 -1.44 14.69
CA ASN A 242 5.71 -2.83 14.65
C ASN A 242 4.78 -3.68 13.76
N ILE A 243 3.48 -3.43 13.76
CA ILE A 243 2.53 -4.06 12.84
C ILE A 243 2.84 -3.64 11.40
N SER A 244 3.04 -2.35 11.16
CA SER A 244 3.41 -1.81 9.84
C SER A 244 4.63 -2.54 9.27
N ARG A 245 5.71 -2.63 10.04
CA ARG A 245 6.95 -3.32 9.66
C ARG A 245 6.75 -4.81 9.38
N LEU A 246 5.98 -5.50 10.21
CA LEU A 246 5.69 -6.93 10.00
C LEU A 246 4.88 -7.15 8.72
N VAL A 247 3.87 -6.33 8.47
CA VAL A 247 3.07 -6.41 7.24
C VAL A 247 3.93 -6.15 6.01
N ASP A 248 4.77 -5.10 6.01
CA ASP A 248 5.66 -4.81 4.88
C ASP A 248 6.64 -5.94 4.57
N GLU A 249 6.99 -6.73 5.58
CA GLU A 249 7.84 -7.91 5.42
C GLU A 249 7.09 -9.10 4.82
N ILE A 250 5.82 -9.34 5.21
CA ILE A 250 5.13 -10.62 4.95
C ILE A 250 3.81 -10.53 4.18
N PHE A 251 3.40 -9.36 3.68
CA PHE A 251 2.12 -9.18 2.98
C PHE A 251 1.96 -10.08 1.74
N ASN A 252 3.07 -10.54 1.15
CA ASN A 252 3.07 -11.43 -0.01
C ASN A 252 3.24 -12.92 0.34
N VAL A 253 3.14 -13.25 1.63
CA VAL A 253 3.24 -14.61 2.18
C VAL A 253 1.91 -15.02 2.81
N TYR A 254 1.33 -16.11 2.32
CA TYR A 254 -0.01 -16.55 2.71
C TYR A 254 -0.07 -18.06 2.96
N PRO A 255 -0.97 -18.51 3.86
CA PRO A 255 -1.19 -19.93 4.10
C PRO A 255 -1.96 -20.57 2.95
N ARG A 256 -1.62 -21.82 2.62
CA ARG A 256 -2.39 -22.69 1.72
C ARG A 256 -2.26 -24.15 2.15
N ARG A 257 -3.11 -25.03 1.61
CA ARG A 257 -2.96 -26.48 1.77
C ARG A 257 -1.92 -27.03 0.78
N LEU A 258 -1.13 -28.01 1.22
CA LEU A 258 -0.12 -28.67 0.39
C LEU A 258 -0.73 -29.23 -0.89
N GLY A 259 -0.15 -28.88 -2.04
CA GLY A 259 -0.63 -29.31 -3.35
C GLY A 259 -1.82 -28.51 -3.89
N HIS A 260 -2.36 -27.55 -3.13
CA HIS A 260 -3.39 -26.64 -3.59
C HIS A 260 -2.79 -25.34 -4.12
N LEU A 261 -3.48 -24.69 -5.07
CA LEU A 261 -3.10 -23.36 -5.56
C LEU A 261 -3.80 -22.23 -4.78
N GLU A 262 -4.97 -22.52 -4.22
CA GLU A 262 -5.82 -21.53 -3.55
C GLU A 262 -5.23 -21.07 -2.21
N PRO A 263 -5.26 -19.76 -1.90
CA PRO A 263 -5.01 -19.28 -0.56
C PRO A 263 -6.03 -19.89 0.40
N LEU A 264 -5.59 -20.27 1.60
CA LEU A 264 -6.45 -20.81 2.62
C LEU A 264 -7.45 -19.74 3.08
N PHE A 265 -8.75 -20.04 3.00
CA PHE A 265 -9.77 -19.26 3.71
C PHE A 265 -9.54 -19.41 5.20
N SER A 266 -8.75 -18.49 5.75
CA SER A 266 -8.21 -18.58 7.10
C SER A 266 -9.16 -17.86 8.04
N SER A 267 -10.28 -18.48 8.38
CA SER A 267 -11.21 -17.92 9.37
C SER A 267 -10.53 -17.84 10.74
N TYR A 268 -10.87 -16.82 11.54
CA TYR A 268 -10.36 -16.64 12.88
C TYR A 268 -11.36 -15.86 13.74
N CYS A 269 -11.18 -15.94 15.06
CA CYS A 269 -11.99 -15.29 16.07
C CYS A 269 -11.12 -14.99 17.30
N ASN A 270 -11.61 -14.12 18.20
CA ASN A 270 -10.82 -13.73 19.37
C ASN A 270 -10.37 -14.94 20.22
N GLY A 271 -11.23 -15.97 20.33
CA GLY A 271 -10.93 -17.22 20.99
C GLY A 271 -11.05 -17.19 22.52
N THR A 272 -11.61 -16.11 23.09
CA THR A 272 -11.90 -15.95 24.52
C THR A 272 -13.41 -15.90 24.75
N THR A 273 -14.08 -14.89 24.20
CA THR A 273 -15.56 -14.78 24.26
C THR A 273 -16.24 -15.54 23.13
N THR A 274 -15.56 -15.76 22.01
CA THR A 274 -16.09 -16.44 20.83
C THR A 274 -15.11 -17.52 20.36
N THR A 275 -15.59 -18.76 20.24
CA THR A 275 -14.81 -19.89 19.70
C THR A 275 -15.26 -20.24 18.29
N CYS A 276 -14.31 -20.48 17.39
CA CYS A 276 -14.57 -20.80 15.99
C CYS A 276 -13.71 -22.00 15.55
N SER A 277 -14.03 -22.59 14.39
CA SER A 277 -13.25 -23.69 13.79
C SER A 277 -11.87 -23.26 13.26
N GLY A 278 -11.64 -21.95 13.19
CA GLY A 278 -10.41 -21.33 12.72
C GLY A 278 -9.40 -21.03 13.82
N LEU A 279 -8.51 -20.08 13.54
CA LEU A 279 -7.48 -19.66 14.47
C LEU A 279 -8.07 -18.85 15.63
N SER A 280 -7.71 -19.22 16.86
CA SER A 280 -7.96 -18.42 18.06
C SER A 280 -6.86 -17.37 18.20
N GLN A 281 -7.23 -16.09 18.10
CA GLN A 281 -6.26 -14.98 18.14
C GLN A 281 -5.51 -14.96 19.48
N TRP A 282 -6.22 -15.00 20.62
CA TRP A 282 -5.58 -15.12 21.94
C TRP A 282 -4.84 -16.45 22.14
N GLY A 283 -5.32 -17.53 21.53
CA GLY A 283 -4.64 -18.82 21.55
C GLY A 283 -3.25 -18.78 20.92
N THR A 284 -3.02 -17.93 19.90
CA THR A 284 -1.68 -17.72 19.33
C THR A 284 -0.70 -17.12 20.33
N VAL A 285 -1.14 -16.25 21.26
CA VAL A 285 -0.29 -15.70 22.32
C VAL A 285 0.19 -16.81 23.25
N SER A 286 -0.72 -17.68 23.67
CA SER A 286 -0.39 -18.85 24.50
C SER A 286 0.61 -19.78 23.81
N LEU A 287 0.40 -20.09 22.52
CA LEU A 287 1.32 -20.93 21.75
C LEU A 287 2.68 -20.26 21.54
N ALA A 288 2.73 -18.94 21.36
CA ALA A 288 3.98 -18.20 21.19
C ALA A 288 4.82 -18.28 22.46
N ASN A 289 4.18 -18.13 23.62
CA ASN A 289 4.83 -18.29 24.92
C ASN A 289 5.33 -19.72 25.18
N GLN A 290 4.78 -20.71 24.49
CA GLN A 290 5.27 -22.10 24.49
C GLN A 290 6.39 -22.35 23.47
N GLY A 291 6.81 -21.34 22.71
CA GLY A 291 7.89 -21.42 21.73
C GLY A 291 7.46 -21.90 20.34
N TYR A 292 6.17 -21.94 20.03
CA TYR A 292 5.70 -22.23 18.68
C TYR A 292 6.10 -21.09 17.73
N ASN A 293 6.46 -21.44 16.50
CA ASN A 293 6.65 -20.47 15.42
C ASN A 293 5.33 -20.22 14.65
N PRO A 294 5.27 -19.17 13.79
CA PRO A 294 4.03 -18.83 13.08
C PRO A 294 3.43 -19.97 12.25
N LEU A 295 4.25 -20.75 11.54
CA LEU A 295 3.78 -21.87 10.74
C LEU A 295 3.20 -22.99 11.63
N GLN A 296 3.85 -23.29 12.76
CA GLN A 296 3.37 -24.29 13.70
C GLN A 296 2.03 -23.90 14.31
N MET A 297 1.80 -22.62 14.60
CA MET A 297 0.49 -22.13 15.07
C MET A 297 -0.59 -22.29 13.99
N LEU A 298 -0.28 -21.91 12.74
CA LEU A 298 -1.21 -22.09 11.63
C LEU A 298 -1.53 -23.58 11.41
N GLN A 299 -0.52 -24.46 11.50
CA GLN A 299 -0.72 -25.91 11.40
C GLN A 299 -1.50 -26.49 12.58
N TYR A 300 -1.38 -25.90 13.78
CA TYR A 300 -2.14 -26.28 14.96
C TYR A 300 -3.64 -26.03 14.74
N TYR A 301 -4.02 -24.88 14.18
CA TYR A 301 -5.43 -24.52 13.97
C TYR A 301 -6.03 -25.05 12.67
N TYR A 302 -5.27 -25.05 11.57
CA TYR A 302 -5.82 -25.32 10.23
C TYR A 302 -5.44 -26.69 9.64
N GLY A 303 -4.57 -27.44 10.34
CA GLY A 303 -4.10 -28.77 9.94
C GLY A 303 -2.63 -28.81 9.54
N ARG A 304 -2.00 -29.99 9.69
CA ARG A 304 -0.57 -30.20 9.41
C ARG A 304 -0.19 -30.08 7.93
N ASP A 305 -1.17 -30.10 7.05
CA ASP A 305 -1.02 -29.92 5.61
C ASP A 305 -0.98 -28.44 5.19
N VAL A 306 -0.98 -27.51 6.15
CA VAL A 306 -0.79 -26.09 5.85
C VAL A 306 0.69 -25.75 5.67
N GLU A 307 0.99 -25.00 4.61
CA GLU A 307 2.27 -24.38 4.33
C GLU A 307 2.12 -22.86 4.13
N LEU A 308 3.18 -22.11 4.38
CA LEU A 308 3.28 -20.70 4.01
C LEU A 308 3.98 -20.60 2.66
N VAL A 309 3.32 -19.96 1.70
CA VAL A 309 3.89 -19.72 0.38
C VAL A 309 3.98 -18.26 0.05
N GLN A 310 4.95 -17.92 -0.78
CA GLN A 310 5.21 -16.56 -1.22
C GLN A 310 4.84 -16.42 -2.70
N THR A 311 4.22 -15.30 -3.07
CA THR A 311 4.07 -14.89 -4.48
C THR A 311 4.89 -13.65 -4.79
N ASN A 312 5.39 -13.56 -6.03
CA ASN A 312 6.06 -12.38 -6.58
C ASN A 312 5.17 -11.65 -7.60
N GLU A 313 3.97 -12.17 -7.86
CA GLU A 313 2.95 -11.59 -8.73
C GLU A 313 2.22 -10.49 -7.96
N ILE A 314 2.77 -9.27 -7.96
CA ILE A 314 2.18 -8.10 -7.26
C ILE A 314 1.76 -7.10 -8.33
N ARG A 315 0.45 -6.82 -8.41
CA ARG A 315 -0.08 -5.85 -9.38
C ARG A 315 0.38 -4.43 -9.04
N GLY A 316 0.58 -3.61 -10.07
CA GLY A 316 1.08 -2.25 -9.94
C GLY A 316 2.59 -2.14 -9.76
N ILE A 317 3.28 -3.27 -9.57
CA ILE A 317 4.74 -3.32 -9.46
C ILE A 317 5.32 -3.85 -10.77
N GLU A 318 6.12 -3.03 -11.45
CA GLU A 318 6.73 -3.39 -12.73
C GLU A 318 7.84 -4.43 -12.59
N ARG A 319 8.56 -4.43 -11.45
CA ARG A 319 9.70 -5.31 -11.18
C ARG A 319 9.65 -5.91 -9.78
N SER A 320 9.61 -7.24 -9.69
CA SER A 320 9.63 -7.96 -8.42
C SER A 320 10.99 -7.84 -7.71
N TYR A 321 10.99 -8.07 -6.40
CA TYR A 321 12.21 -8.10 -5.60
C TYR A 321 13.19 -9.16 -6.13
N PRO A 322 14.49 -8.83 -6.32
CA PRO A 322 15.44 -9.72 -6.98
C PRO A 322 15.86 -10.96 -6.17
N GLY A 323 15.38 -11.11 -4.93
CA GLY A 323 15.65 -12.28 -4.08
C GLY A 323 16.94 -12.19 -3.27
N TYR A 324 17.67 -11.06 -3.32
CA TYR A 324 18.87 -10.81 -2.52
C TYR A 324 18.93 -9.35 -2.05
N LEU A 325 19.63 -9.12 -0.94
CA LEU A 325 19.75 -7.81 -0.31
C LEU A 325 20.66 -6.88 -1.13
N LEU A 326 20.24 -5.63 -1.34
CA LEU A 326 21.11 -4.57 -1.84
C LEU A 326 21.66 -3.77 -0.66
N ARG A 327 22.99 -3.63 -0.60
CA ARG A 327 23.69 -2.96 0.51
C ARG A 327 24.99 -2.37 0.00
N ARG A 328 25.71 -1.64 0.84
CA ARG A 328 27.01 -1.06 0.49
C ARG A 328 27.93 -2.10 -0.18
N GLY A 329 28.38 -1.76 -1.39
CA GLY A 329 29.21 -2.64 -2.22
C GLY A 329 28.45 -3.44 -3.29
N SER A 330 27.13 -3.54 -3.23
CA SER A 330 26.30 -4.08 -4.33
C SER A 330 26.49 -3.27 -5.60
N ARG A 331 26.56 -3.94 -6.76
CA ARG A 331 26.76 -3.32 -8.07
C ARG A 331 26.04 -4.10 -9.15
N ASP A 332 24.91 -3.59 -9.61
CA ASP A 332 24.10 -4.21 -10.66
C ASP A 332 23.00 -3.24 -11.15
N GLU A 333 22.16 -3.71 -12.07
CA GLU A 333 21.00 -2.96 -12.57
C GLU A 333 19.94 -2.74 -11.48
N ASN A 334 19.80 -3.65 -10.50
CA ASN A 334 18.83 -3.48 -9.41
C ASN A 334 19.20 -2.29 -8.51
N VAL A 335 20.49 -2.05 -8.29
CA VAL A 335 20.98 -0.83 -7.64
C VAL A 335 20.61 0.42 -8.44
N ARG A 336 20.77 0.41 -9.76
CA ARG A 336 20.40 1.54 -10.62
C ARG A 336 18.90 1.84 -10.56
N ILE A 337 18.07 0.80 -10.58
CA ILE A 337 16.61 0.91 -10.47
C ILE A 337 16.23 1.60 -9.15
N ILE A 338 16.73 1.12 -8.01
CA ILE A 338 16.37 1.74 -6.72
C ILE A 338 16.87 3.19 -6.63
N GLN A 339 18.03 3.52 -7.21
CA GLN A 339 18.55 4.89 -7.23
C GLN A 339 17.62 5.80 -8.04
N GLN A 340 17.13 5.34 -9.20
CA GLN A 340 16.16 6.08 -10.02
C GLN A 340 14.83 6.26 -9.29
N GLN A 341 14.31 5.21 -8.65
CA GLN A 341 13.07 5.29 -7.88
C GLN A 341 13.20 6.24 -6.68
N LEU A 342 14.29 6.12 -5.91
CA LEU A 342 14.59 7.02 -4.77
C LEU A 342 14.63 8.48 -5.21
N ASN A 343 15.29 8.79 -6.34
CA ASN A 343 15.35 10.15 -6.85
C ASN A 343 13.97 10.68 -7.25
N ARG A 344 13.12 9.86 -7.89
CA ARG A 344 11.77 10.29 -8.25
C ARG A 344 10.91 10.54 -7.01
N VAL A 345 10.93 9.61 -6.05
CA VAL A 345 10.24 9.79 -4.76
C VAL A 345 10.78 11.03 -4.05
N GLY A 346 12.10 11.25 -4.06
CA GLY A 346 12.76 12.40 -3.45
C GLY A 346 12.35 13.76 -4.02
N GLN A 347 11.78 13.83 -5.23
CA GLN A 347 11.18 15.08 -5.73
C GLN A 347 9.96 15.51 -4.89
N ASN A 348 9.21 14.54 -4.37
CA ASN A 348 8.04 14.78 -3.51
C ASN A 348 8.38 14.67 -2.02
N TYR A 349 9.50 14.01 -1.68
CA TYR A 349 10.04 13.87 -0.34
C TYR A 349 11.49 14.41 -0.29
N PRO A 350 11.69 15.75 -0.27
CA PRO A 350 13.02 16.38 -0.43
C PRO A 350 14.04 16.00 0.64
N ALA A 351 13.55 15.51 1.78
CA ALA A 351 14.35 14.94 2.85
C ALA A 351 15.21 13.76 2.36
N ILE A 352 14.77 13.02 1.34
CA ILE A 352 15.52 11.91 0.71
C ILE A 352 16.63 12.51 -0.18
N PRO A 353 17.91 12.31 0.15
CA PRO A 353 19.02 12.83 -0.64
C PRO A 353 19.04 12.28 -2.06
N TYR A 354 19.38 13.15 -3.01
CA TYR A 354 19.67 12.73 -4.39
C TYR A 354 20.87 11.78 -4.45
N VAL A 355 20.78 10.77 -5.32
CA VAL A 355 21.83 9.78 -5.56
C VAL A 355 22.10 9.63 -7.05
N ALA A 356 23.36 9.47 -7.46
CA ALA A 356 23.67 9.18 -8.86
C ALA A 356 23.16 7.77 -9.23
N PRO A 357 22.40 7.58 -10.33
CA PRO A 357 21.91 6.27 -10.78
C PRO A 357 23.00 5.48 -11.53
N ASP A 358 24.16 5.34 -10.90
CA ASP A 358 25.35 4.70 -11.47
C ASP A 358 25.32 3.16 -11.39
N GLY A 359 24.40 2.59 -10.61
CA GLY A 359 24.33 1.15 -10.33
C GLY A 359 25.34 0.69 -9.27
N ILE A 360 25.92 1.60 -8.49
CA ILE A 360 26.85 1.30 -7.39
C ILE A 360 26.25 1.74 -6.06
N PHE A 361 26.06 0.78 -5.14
CA PHE A 361 25.48 1.08 -3.84
C PHE A 361 26.58 1.63 -2.92
N GLY A 362 26.80 2.95 -2.99
CA GLY A 362 27.76 3.68 -2.18
C GLY A 362 27.17 4.23 -0.87
N PRO A 363 27.97 4.99 -0.09
CA PRO A 363 27.50 5.63 1.14
C PRO A 363 26.33 6.59 0.95
N GLN A 364 26.25 7.27 -0.20
CA GLN A 364 25.13 8.17 -0.53
C GLN A 364 23.84 7.38 -0.77
N THR A 365 23.90 6.26 -1.51
CA THR A 365 22.74 5.37 -1.70
C THR A 365 22.27 4.80 -0.37
N GLU A 366 23.19 4.37 0.50
CA GLU A 366 22.81 3.91 1.84
C GLU A 366 22.13 4.99 2.68
N ALA A 367 22.64 6.22 2.66
CA ALA A 367 22.02 7.35 3.37
C ALA A 367 20.61 7.65 2.84
N ALA A 368 20.42 7.62 1.52
CA ALA A 368 19.10 7.80 0.90
C ALA A 368 18.13 6.66 1.25
N VAL A 369 18.61 5.42 1.26
CA VAL A 369 17.80 4.26 1.69
C VAL A 369 17.41 4.37 3.16
N ARG A 370 18.33 4.73 4.06
CA ARG A 370 18.00 4.96 5.49
C ARG A 370 16.94 6.05 5.65
N LYS A 371 17.06 7.13 4.88
CA LYS A 371 16.11 8.22 4.96
C LYS A 371 14.74 7.85 4.41
N PHE A 372 14.68 7.12 3.30
CA PHE A 372 13.46 6.52 2.80
C PHE A 372 12.83 5.58 3.84
N GLN A 373 13.62 4.67 4.42
CA GLN A 373 13.15 3.75 5.47
C GLN A 373 12.60 4.49 6.69
N GLN A 374 13.24 5.60 7.08
CA GLN A 374 12.75 6.44 8.17
C GLN A 374 11.41 7.09 7.84
N ILE A 375 11.26 7.65 6.63
CA ILE A 375 10.04 8.36 6.23
C ILE A 375 8.84 7.40 6.18
N PHE A 376 9.04 6.19 5.65
CA PHE A 376 7.98 5.20 5.44
C PHE A 376 7.92 4.10 6.51
N ASP A 377 8.43 4.39 7.72
CA ASP A 377 8.36 3.51 8.91
C ASP A 377 8.80 2.06 8.67
N LEU A 378 9.89 1.92 7.91
CA LEU A 378 10.58 0.65 7.71
C LEU A 378 11.76 0.52 8.68
N GLN A 379 12.30 -0.70 8.79
CA GLN A 379 13.56 -0.92 9.50
C GLN A 379 14.69 -0.05 8.88
N GLN A 380 15.27 0.85 9.67
CA GLN A 380 16.23 1.88 9.22
C GLN A 380 17.67 1.36 9.15
N ASP A 381 17.89 0.20 8.52
CA ASP A 381 19.20 -0.47 8.44
C ASP A 381 20.06 -0.05 7.24
N GLY A 382 19.52 0.73 6.30
CA GLY A 382 20.18 1.16 5.07
C GLY A 382 20.32 0.06 4.02
N ILE A 383 19.65 -1.07 4.20
CA ILE A 383 19.69 -2.24 3.33
C ILE A 383 18.37 -2.33 2.58
N VAL A 384 18.41 -2.45 1.26
CA VAL A 384 17.21 -2.72 0.48
C VAL A 384 16.94 -4.21 0.49
N GLY A 385 16.15 -4.63 1.48
CA GLY A 385 15.48 -5.93 1.51
C GLY A 385 14.11 -5.88 0.82
N ARG A 386 13.33 -6.94 1.03
CA ARG A 386 12.00 -7.11 0.43
C ARG A 386 11.04 -5.97 0.76
N ALA A 387 10.90 -5.65 2.04
CA ALA A 387 10.00 -4.60 2.52
C ALA A 387 10.34 -3.25 1.87
N THR A 388 11.63 -2.87 1.90
CA THR A 388 12.10 -1.63 1.29
C THR A 388 11.92 -1.60 -0.23
N TRP A 389 12.18 -2.70 -0.93
CA TRP A 389 11.99 -2.76 -2.39
C TRP A 389 10.53 -2.53 -2.79
N TYR A 390 9.60 -3.24 -2.14
CA TYR A 390 8.19 -3.14 -2.48
C TYR A 390 7.57 -1.83 -2.05
N GLN A 391 7.91 -1.31 -0.87
CA GLN A 391 7.46 0.00 -0.43
C GLN A 391 7.96 1.10 -1.38
N LEU A 392 9.25 1.07 -1.77
CA LEU A 392 9.80 2.03 -2.73
C LEU A 392 9.10 1.94 -4.09
N SER A 393 8.87 0.73 -4.59
CA SER A 393 8.16 0.51 -5.85
C SER A 393 6.72 1.02 -5.80
N TYR A 394 6.03 0.83 -4.67
CA TYR A 394 4.65 1.27 -4.49
C TYR A 394 4.54 2.80 -4.47
N ILE A 395 5.36 3.46 -3.65
CA ILE A 395 5.40 4.93 -3.56
C ILE A 395 5.82 5.52 -4.89
N TYR A 396 6.83 4.94 -5.57
CA TYR A 396 7.24 5.34 -6.91
C TYR A 396 6.08 5.31 -7.91
N ALA A 397 5.29 4.22 -7.92
CA ALA A 397 4.14 4.09 -8.79
C ALA A 397 3.04 5.12 -8.45
N ALA A 398 2.80 5.37 -7.15
CA ALA A 398 1.84 6.36 -6.67
C ALA A 398 2.22 7.80 -7.09
N VAL A 399 3.47 8.23 -6.84
CA VAL A 399 3.92 9.58 -7.23
C VAL A 399 3.94 9.77 -8.74
N LYS A 400 4.27 8.72 -9.52
CA LYS A 400 4.16 8.75 -10.98
C LYS A 400 2.72 8.94 -11.46
N ARG A 401 1.76 8.23 -10.86
CA ARG A 401 0.33 8.39 -11.19
C ARG A 401 -0.15 9.80 -10.88
N LEU A 402 0.21 10.35 -9.72
CA LEU A 402 -0.16 11.72 -9.37
C LEU A 402 0.39 12.75 -10.36
N ALA A 403 1.66 12.64 -10.74
CA ALA A 403 2.24 13.53 -11.76
C ALA A 403 1.53 13.40 -13.12
N ALA A 404 1.17 12.17 -13.52
CA ALA A 404 0.39 11.93 -14.74
C ALA A 404 -1.02 12.54 -14.69
N LEU A 405 -1.68 12.53 -13.52
CA LEU A 405 -2.99 13.15 -13.30
C LEU A 405 -2.92 14.68 -13.32
N ASN A 406 -1.85 15.27 -12.78
CA ASN A 406 -1.64 16.72 -12.73
C ASN A 406 -1.12 17.31 -14.05
N SER A 407 -0.94 16.50 -15.10
CA SER A 407 -0.37 16.94 -16.38
C SER A 407 1.01 17.61 -16.25
N GLU A 408 1.74 17.32 -15.18
CA GLU A 408 3.17 17.58 -15.08
C GLU A 408 3.86 16.55 -15.97
N GLY A 409 3.88 16.85 -17.27
CA GLY A 409 4.45 15.98 -18.29
C GLY A 409 5.92 15.70 -18.00
N GLU A 410 6.19 14.64 -17.26
CA GLU A 410 7.48 13.97 -17.24
C GLU A 410 7.41 12.79 -18.21
N SER A 411 8.31 12.82 -19.19
CA SER A 411 8.56 11.67 -20.05
C SER A 411 9.07 10.52 -19.17
N PRO A 412 8.54 9.30 -19.29
CA PRO A 412 9.21 8.11 -18.77
C PRO A 412 10.68 8.15 -19.20
N GLY A 413 11.60 7.77 -18.30
CA GLY A 413 13.01 7.67 -18.67
C GLY A 413 13.19 6.73 -19.87
N VAL A 414 14.17 7.01 -20.72
CA VAL A 414 14.45 6.22 -21.93
C VAL A 414 14.53 4.73 -21.58
N GLY A 415 13.71 3.90 -22.24
CA GLY A 415 13.63 2.46 -21.98
C GLY A 415 12.62 2.01 -20.92
N THR A 416 11.78 2.91 -20.40
CA THR A 416 10.77 2.58 -19.35
C THR A 416 9.32 2.69 -19.81
N VAL A 417 9.08 2.79 -21.13
CA VAL A 417 7.74 2.90 -21.69
C VAL A 417 6.99 1.56 -21.61
N PRO A 418 5.78 1.51 -21.01
CA PRO A 418 5.07 0.25 -20.78
C PRO A 418 4.55 -0.37 -22.07
N ILE A 419 4.86 -1.66 -22.28
CA ILE A 419 4.37 -2.45 -23.41
C ILE A 419 2.88 -2.71 -23.25
N ARG A 420 2.08 -2.28 -24.23
CA ARG A 420 0.62 -2.44 -24.24
C ARG A 420 0.13 -3.12 -25.51
N PRO A 421 -0.95 -3.92 -25.45
CA PRO A 421 -1.57 -4.46 -26.66
C PRO A 421 -2.11 -3.32 -27.55
N TYR A 422 -2.20 -3.57 -28.85
CA TYR A 422 -2.78 -2.62 -29.80
C TYR A 422 -4.20 -2.24 -29.37
N PRO A 423 -4.56 -0.94 -29.31
CA PRO A 423 -5.82 -0.49 -28.70
C PRO A 423 -7.09 -0.79 -29.53
N GLY A 424 -6.97 -1.50 -30.65
CA GLY A 424 -8.11 -1.92 -31.47
C GLY A 424 -8.65 -0.86 -32.43
N TYR A 425 -8.01 0.32 -32.51
CA TYR A 425 -8.39 1.40 -33.44
C TYR A 425 -7.17 2.12 -34.02
N LEU A 426 -7.32 2.67 -35.23
CA LEU A 426 -6.26 3.39 -35.93
C LEU A 426 -5.92 4.71 -35.23
N ILE A 427 -4.63 4.95 -34.97
CA ILE A 427 -4.14 6.22 -34.46
C ILE A 427 -3.53 7.01 -35.61
N ARG A 428 -4.03 8.22 -35.86
CA ARG A 428 -3.68 9.05 -37.03
C ARG A 428 -3.75 10.52 -36.67
N GLU A 429 -3.36 11.37 -37.61
CA GLU A 429 -3.46 12.82 -37.43
C GLU A 429 -4.88 13.26 -37.01
N GLY A 430 -4.94 14.05 -35.95
CA GLY A 430 -6.17 14.44 -35.26
C GLY A 430 -6.55 13.57 -34.06
N SER A 431 -5.98 12.37 -33.89
CA SER A 431 -6.16 11.55 -32.69
C SER A 431 -5.56 12.23 -31.45
N ARG A 432 -6.18 12.00 -30.29
CA ARG A 432 -5.72 12.50 -28.98
C ARG A 432 -5.87 11.43 -27.90
N GLY A 433 -5.11 11.55 -26.81
CA GLY A 433 -5.22 10.72 -25.62
C GLY A 433 -4.01 9.82 -25.36
N GLU A 434 -4.14 8.92 -24.39
CA GLU A 434 -2.99 8.18 -23.83
C GLU A 434 -2.27 7.28 -24.85
N ASN A 435 -3.01 6.64 -25.76
CA ASN A 435 -2.38 5.80 -26.79
C ASN A 435 -1.56 6.63 -27.81
N VAL A 436 -1.91 7.90 -28.03
CA VAL A 436 -1.10 8.82 -28.85
C VAL A 436 0.18 9.17 -28.11
N ARG A 437 0.07 9.49 -26.81
CA ARG A 437 1.21 9.80 -25.95
C ARG A 437 2.18 8.62 -25.89
N LEU A 438 1.67 7.40 -25.79
CA LEU A 438 2.47 6.18 -25.77
C LEU A 438 3.26 6.00 -27.09
N VAL A 439 2.60 6.19 -28.25
CA VAL A 439 3.28 6.18 -29.56
C VAL A 439 4.38 7.24 -29.63
N GLN A 440 4.09 8.46 -29.15
CA GLN A 440 5.08 9.54 -29.13
C GLN A 440 6.25 9.22 -28.19
N GLN A 441 6.04 8.56 -27.06
CA GLN A 441 7.10 8.11 -26.16
C GLN A 441 8.00 7.08 -26.85
N TYR A 442 7.43 6.05 -27.48
CA TYR A 442 8.21 5.07 -28.24
C TYR A 442 9.06 5.74 -29.33
N LEU A 443 8.47 6.68 -30.08
CA LEU A 443 9.17 7.40 -31.15
C LEU A 443 10.25 8.35 -30.60
N ALA A 444 9.98 9.03 -29.49
CA ALA A 444 10.93 9.94 -28.85
C ALA A 444 12.16 9.19 -28.33
N ASP A 445 11.94 8.06 -27.65
CA ASP A 445 13.02 7.19 -27.17
C ASP A 445 13.82 6.61 -28.35
N LEU A 446 13.14 6.05 -29.36
CA LEU A 446 13.81 5.51 -30.55
C LEU A 446 14.60 6.58 -31.32
N ALA A 447 14.14 7.83 -31.34
CA ALA A 447 14.86 8.94 -31.98
C ALA A 447 16.22 9.24 -31.30
N THR A 448 16.44 8.80 -30.06
CA THR A 448 17.76 8.93 -29.39
C THR A 448 18.82 8.00 -29.99
N VAL A 449 18.39 6.87 -30.58
CA VAL A 449 19.26 5.84 -31.18
C VAL A 449 19.21 5.87 -32.71
N TYR A 450 18.07 6.29 -33.28
CA TYR A 450 17.80 6.32 -34.72
C TYR A 450 17.53 7.76 -35.20
N PRO A 451 18.57 8.52 -35.61
CA PRO A 451 18.46 9.93 -35.99
C PRO A 451 17.52 10.21 -37.16
N GLN A 452 17.21 9.20 -37.98
CA GLN A 452 16.25 9.28 -39.08
C GLN A 452 14.80 9.43 -38.60
N ILE A 453 14.50 9.13 -37.32
CA ILE A 453 13.17 9.37 -36.73
C ILE A 453 13.19 10.80 -36.16
N PRO A 454 12.36 11.72 -36.68
CA PRO A 454 12.17 13.03 -36.06
C PRO A 454 11.75 12.91 -34.60
N SER A 455 12.42 13.64 -33.71
CA SER A 455 12.04 13.73 -32.31
C SER A 455 10.66 14.37 -32.16
N VAL A 456 9.86 13.85 -31.23
CA VAL A 456 8.49 14.29 -30.94
C VAL A 456 8.30 14.50 -29.45
N THR A 457 7.43 15.44 -29.09
CA THR A 457 7.02 15.67 -27.70
C THR A 457 5.83 14.76 -27.38
N PRO A 458 5.86 13.97 -26.29
CA PRO A 458 4.73 13.13 -25.89
C PRO A 458 3.57 13.89 -25.22
N ASP A 459 2.95 14.81 -25.95
CA ASP A 459 1.84 15.64 -25.48
C ASP A 459 0.47 14.93 -25.52
N GLY A 460 0.38 13.79 -26.20
CA GLY A 460 -0.87 13.05 -26.42
C GLY A 460 -1.72 13.62 -27.55
N ILE A 461 -1.16 14.46 -28.43
CA ILE A 461 -1.82 15.05 -29.59
C ILE A 461 -1.11 14.62 -30.88
N PHE A 462 -1.83 13.89 -31.74
CA PHE A 462 -1.26 13.40 -32.99
C PHE A 462 -1.34 14.51 -34.05
N GLY A 463 -0.35 15.39 -34.05
CA GLY A 463 -0.21 16.47 -35.05
C GLY A 463 0.74 16.11 -36.20
N PRO A 464 1.05 17.09 -37.08
CA PRO A 464 1.93 16.89 -38.25
C PRO A 464 3.32 16.34 -37.89
N ARG A 465 3.87 16.73 -36.73
CA ARG A 465 5.17 16.22 -36.24
C ARG A 465 5.11 14.74 -35.89
N THR A 466 4.08 14.31 -35.16
CA THR A 466 3.85 12.89 -34.83
C THR A 466 3.65 12.08 -36.11
N ARG A 467 2.91 12.61 -37.09
CA ARG A 467 2.75 11.97 -38.40
C ARG A 467 4.08 11.78 -39.12
N ALA A 468 4.92 12.82 -39.16
CA ALA A 468 6.23 12.73 -39.79
C ALA A 468 7.13 11.67 -39.12
N ALA A 469 7.11 11.60 -37.78
CA ALA A 469 7.86 10.59 -37.03
C ALA A 469 7.35 9.16 -37.29
N VAL A 470 6.04 8.95 -37.36
CA VAL A 470 5.45 7.66 -37.72
C VAL A 470 5.84 7.25 -39.14
N VAL A 471 5.75 8.17 -40.12
CA VAL A 471 6.16 7.91 -41.51
C VAL A 471 7.63 7.49 -41.57
N ALA A 472 8.52 8.22 -40.88
CA ALA A 472 9.95 7.91 -40.84
C ALA A 472 10.22 6.54 -40.21
N PHE A 473 9.54 6.22 -39.11
CA PHE A 473 9.62 4.91 -38.46
C PHE A 473 9.12 3.78 -39.37
N GLN A 474 8.00 3.98 -40.07
CA GLN A 474 7.43 3.01 -41.00
C GLN A 474 8.39 2.73 -42.16
N GLN A 475 9.01 3.77 -42.74
CA GLN A 475 10.03 3.63 -43.77
C GLN A 475 11.24 2.85 -43.27
N MET A 476 11.74 3.17 -42.07
CA MET A 476 12.84 2.44 -41.43
C MET A 476 12.51 0.97 -41.17
N SER A 477 11.23 0.66 -40.94
CA SER A 477 10.76 -0.68 -40.60
C SER A 477 10.21 -1.46 -41.82
N ASN A 478 10.39 -0.96 -43.04
CA ASN A 478 9.87 -1.54 -44.29
C ASN A 478 8.34 -1.77 -44.26
N LEU A 479 7.59 -0.86 -43.64
CA LEU A 479 6.13 -0.85 -43.61
C LEU A 479 5.58 0.16 -44.64
N ALA A 480 4.27 0.08 -44.91
CA ALA A 480 3.57 1.12 -45.67
C ALA A 480 3.66 2.46 -44.91
N ALA A 481 4.26 3.47 -45.54
CA ALA A 481 4.55 4.77 -44.94
C ALA A 481 3.36 5.74 -45.03
N ASP A 482 2.19 5.31 -44.56
CA ASP A 482 0.93 6.06 -44.61
C ASP A 482 0.78 7.11 -43.48
N GLY A 483 1.64 7.04 -42.46
CA GLY A 483 1.59 7.89 -41.27
C GLY A 483 0.48 7.52 -40.29
N ILE A 484 -0.07 6.30 -40.39
CA ILE A 484 -1.13 5.77 -39.54
C ILE A 484 -0.58 4.61 -38.70
N VAL A 485 -0.82 4.67 -37.39
CA VAL A 485 -0.48 3.57 -36.49
C VAL A 485 -1.65 2.60 -36.41
N GLY A 486 -1.60 1.59 -37.28
CA GLY A 486 -2.41 0.37 -37.19
C GLY A 486 -1.66 -0.78 -36.48
N PRO A 487 -2.22 -2.00 -36.46
CA PRO A 487 -1.64 -3.14 -35.74
C PRO A 487 -0.19 -3.43 -36.14
N ALA A 488 0.11 -3.42 -37.44
CA ALA A 488 1.46 -3.70 -37.94
C ALA A 488 2.50 -2.64 -37.50
N THR A 489 2.13 -1.35 -37.54
CA THR A 489 3.00 -0.26 -37.08
C THR A 489 3.21 -0.34 -35.56
N TRP A 490 2.16 -0.68 -34.81
CA TRP A 490 2.21 -0.84 -33.36
C TRP A 490 3.14 -1.98 -32.93
N ASP A 491 2.98 -3.16 -33.53
CA ASP A 491 3.82 -4.32 -33.23
C ASP A 491 5.29 -4.07 -33.62
N ALA A 492 5.52 -3.36 -34.73
CA ALA A 492 6.86 -2.97 -35.14
C ALA A 492 7.49 -1.98 -34.16
N LEU A 493 6.73 -0.97 -33.68
CA LEU A 493 7.19 -0.01 -32.66
C LEU A 493 7.62 -0.74 -31.40
N ILE A 494 6.77 -1.64 -30.88
CA ILE A 494 7.06 -2.41 -29.67
C ILE A 494 8.30 -3.28 -29.87
N ARG A 495 8.36 -4.06 -30.95
CA ARG A 495 9.50 -4.94 -31.21
C ARG A 495 10.79 -4.15 -31.32
N ARG A 496 10.79 -3.06 -32.08
CA ARG A 496 11.99 -2.22 -32.24
C ARG A 496 12.41 -1.58 -30.93
N TYR A 497 11.45 -1.14 -30.12
CA TYR A 497 11.71 -0.57 -28.81
C TYR A 497 12.38 -1.60 -27.88
N GLN A 498 11.82 -2.80 -27.79
CA GLN A 498 12.36 -3.92 -27.00
C GLN A 498 13.74 -4.41 -27.48
N ASP A 499 14.00 -4.35 -28.79
CA ASP A 499 15.31 -4.72 -29.33
C ASP A 499 16.39 -3.66 -29.00
N THR A 500 15.98 -2.44 -28.69
CA THR A 500 16.88 -1.28 -28.49
C THR A 500 17.16 -0.99 -27.02
N PHE A 501 16.16 -1.20 -26.14
CA PHE A 501 16.19 -0.94 -24.70
C PHE A 501 15.71 -2.17 -23.94
#